data_AF-A0A947BYW6-F1
#
_entry.id   AF-A0A947BYW6-F1
#
_cell.length_a   1.000
_cell.length_b   1.000
_cell.length_c   1.000
_cell.angle_alpha   90.00
_cell.angle_beta   90.00
_cell.angle_gamma   90.00
#
_symmetry.space_group_name_H-M   'P 1'
#
loop_
_entity.id
_entity.type
_entity.pdbx_description
1 polymer ?
#
loop_
_entity_poly.entity_id
_entity_poly.type
_entity_poly.pdbx_seq_one_letter_code
_entity_poly.pdbx_strand_id
1 'polypeptide(L)'
;RQRIDEGIAEGRLRVQPEEIDEVSRQVGIGAVKYADLRQNRLSDYQFDWDKMISFQGNAGPYLQYAYARCSSIFAKGGLDMNAISSSATITLDAPAERTLGKHLLRFADVVYQAGATSQPHLICEHLYELARAFNGFYADCPVLDADAATRDSRLGLTAMTARQIRRGLGLVGIGVVDRM
;
A
#
# COMPACT_ATOMS: atom_id res chain seq x y z
N ARG A 1 -12.99 4.30 14.24
CA ARG A 1 -13.10 5.68 14.72
C ARG A 1 -12.01 6.01 15.74
N GLN A 2 -12.05 5.51 16.98
CA GLN A 2 -11.00 5.80 17.99
C GLN A 2 -9.57 5.70 17.46
N ARG A 3 -9.22 4.61 16.75
CA ARG A 3 -7.89 4.42 16.18
C ARG A 3 -7.50 5.43 15.08
N ILE A 4 -8.49 5.93 14.34
CA ILE A 4 -8.32 7.00 13.35
C ILE A 4 -8.10 8.32 14.08
N ASP A 5 -8.92 8.62 15.09
CA ASP A 5 -8.81 9.83 15.91
C ASP A 5 -7.43 9.90 16.61
N GLU A 6 -6.95 8.79 17.17
CA GLU A 6 -5.59 8.66 17.72
C GLU A 6 -4.52 8.92 16.65
N GLY A 7 -4.67 8.33 15.46
CA GLY A 7 -3.73 8.54 14.36
C GLY A 7 -3.67 10.00 13.88
N ILE A 8 -4.79 10.72 13.92
CA ILE A 8 -4.87 12.16 13.63
C ILE A 8 -4.21 12.97 14.75
N ALA A 9 -4.52 12.67 16.02
CA ALA A 9 -3.95 13.36 17.18
C ALA A 9 -2.43 13.23 17.26
N GLU A 10 -1.88 12.08 16.84
CA GLU A 10 -0.44 11.83 16.74
C GLU A 10 0.21 12.40 15.46
N GLY A 11 -0.58 13.05 14.58
CA GLY A 11 -0.10 13.63 13.32
C GLY A 11 0.32 12.61 12.26
N ARG A 12 0.06 11.32 12.48
CA ARG A 12 0.36 10.23 11.54
C ARG A 12 -0.60 10.20 10.37
N LEU A 13 -1.86 10.57 10.64
CA LEU A 13 -2.96 10.56 9.69
C LEU A 13 -3.48 11.99 9.43
N ARG A 14 -3.96 12.24 8.21
CA ARG A 14 -4.61 13.48 7.78
C ARG A 14 -5.91 13.14 7.06
N VAL A 15 -7.00 13.17 7.80
CA VAL A 15 -8.36 12.88 7.32
C VAL A 15 -9.26 14.07 7.63
N GLN A 16 -10.09 14.49 6.67
CA GLN A 16 -11.03 15.58 6.92
C GLN A 16 -12.16 15.14 7.85
N PRO A 17 -12.71 16.02 8.71
CA PRO A 17 -13.75 15.66 9.68
C PRO A 17 -14.95 14.94 9.06
N GLU A 18 -15.35 15.34 7.85
CA GLU A 18 -16.50 14.79 7.13
C GLU A 18 -16.20 13.39 6.56
N GLU A 19 -14.93 13.02 6.39
CA GLU A 19 -14.48 11.74 5.83
C GLU A 19 -14.21 10.67 6.91
N ILE A 20 -14.13 11.07 8.20
CA ILE A 20 -13.70 10.20 9.31
C ILE A 20 -14.55 8.92 9.42
N ASP A 21 -15.87 9.03 9.27
CA ASP A 21 -16.77 7.89 9.44
C ASP A 21 -16.64 6.88 8.29
N GLU A 22 -16.51 7.35 7.05
CA GLU A 22 -16.30 6.47 5.89
C GLU A 22 -14.91 5.82 5.91
N VAL A 23 -13.86 6.59 6.22
CA VAL A 23 -12.50 6.06 6.39
C VAL A 23 -12.48 5.03 7.52
N SER A 24 -13.12 5.33 8.66
CA SER A 24 -13.22 4.39 9.78
C SER A 24 -13.89 3.08 9.38
N ARG A 25 -14.95 3.14 8.57
CA ARG A 25 -15.68 1.95 8.10
C ARG A 25 -14.83 1.11 7.15
N GLN A 26 -14.19 1.73 6.16
CA GLN A 26 -13.32 1.06 5.19
C GLN A 26 -12.10 0.41 5.87
N VAL A 27 -11.47 1.13 6.80
CA VAL A 27 -10.31 0.64 7.56
C VAL A 27 -10.71 -0.49 8.49
N GLY A 28 -11.84 -0.37 9.20
CA GLY A 28 -12.33 -1.40 10.11
C GLY A 28 -12.69 -2.71 9.39
N ILE A 29 -13.45 -2.63 8.30
CA ILE A 29 -13.79 -3.83 7.49
C ILE A 29 -12.52 -4.42 6.87
N GLY A 30 -11.62 -3.57 6.35
CA GLY A 30 -10.35 -3.99 5.80
C GLY A 30 -9.47 -4.72 6.82
N ALA A 31 -9.39 -4.23 8.05
CA ALA A 31 -8.64 -4.84 9.15
C ALA A 31 -9.12 -6.26 9.46
N VAL A 32 -10.44 -6.46 9.57
CA VAL A 32 -11.03 -7.79 9.84
C VAL A 32 -10.73 -8.75 8.71
N LYS A 33 -11.01 -8.36 7.47
CA LYS A 33 -10.77 -9.21 6.30
C LYS A 33 -9.30 -9.56 6.14
N TYR A 34 -8.42 -8.59 6.32
CA TYR A 34 -6.98 -8.81 6.18
C TYR A 34 -6.43 -9.74 7.26
N ALA A 35 -6.88 -9.57 8.51
CA ALA A 35 -6.37 -10.38 9.63
C ALA A 35 -6.64 -11.88 9.46
N ASP A 36 -7.77 -12.22 8.85
CA ASP A 36 -8.13 -13.58 8.42
C ASP A 36 -7.29 -14.00 7.20
N LEU A 37 -7.38 -13.24 6.11
CA LEU A 37 -6.80 -13.62 4.80
C LEU A 37 -5.27 -13.67 4.77
N ARG A 38 -4.57 -12.95 5.67
CA ARG A 38 -3.10 -12.97 5.74
C ARG A 38 -2.55 -14.26 6.36
N GLN A 39 -3.36 -15.05 7.05
CA GLN A 39 -2.92 -16.29 7.68
C GLN A 39 -3.05 -17.45 6.71
N ASN A 40 -2.17 -18.44 6.85
CA ASN A 40 -2.34 -19.68 6.11
C ASN A 40 -3.62 -20.38 6.59
N ARG A 41 -4.53 -20.71 5.67
CA ARG A 41 -5.82 -21.36 5.97
C ARG A 41 -5.71 -22.72 6.68
N LEU A 42 -4.53 -23.33 6.69
CA LEU A 42 -4.26 -24.59 7.39
C LEU A 42 -3.71 -24.39 8.81
N SER A 43 -3.40 -23.15 9.19
CA SER A 43 -2.90 -22.80 10.52
C SER A 43 -4.04 -22.40 11.45
N ASP A 44 -3.82 -22.54 12.75
CA ASP A 44 -4.75 -22.02 13.75
C ASP A 44 -4.82 -20.49 13.68
N TYR A 45 -6.05 -19.98 13.75
CA TYR A 45 -6.30 -18.55 13.73
C TYR A 45 -6.24 -17.95 15.13
N GLN A 46 -5.24 -17.10 15.37
CA GLN A 46 -5.15 -16.31 16.61
C GLN A 46 -5.75 -14.93 16.40
N PHE A 47 -6.92 -14.71 17.00
CA PHE A 47 -7.62 -13.43 16.97
C PHE A 47 -6.96 -12.41 17.91
N ASP A 48 -6.71 -11.19 17.41
CA ASP A 48 -6.05 -10.12 18.16
C ASP A 48 -6.48 -8.74 17.61
N TRP A 49 -7.30 -8.02 18.39
CA TRP A 49 -7.84 -6.72 18.02
C TRP A 49 -6.74 -5.67 17.80
N ASP A 50 -5.73 -5.65 18.65
CA ASP A 50 -4.69 -4.61 18.60
C ASP A 50 -3.81 -4.79 17.37
N LYS A 51 -3.49 -6.03 17.01
CA LYS A 51 -2.73 -6.34 15.79
C LYS A 51 -3.52 -6.04 14.52
N MET A 52 -4.80 -6.43 14.46
CA MET A 52 -5.58 -6.30 13.21
C MET A 52 -5.84 -4.85 12.81
N ILE A 53 -6.05 -3.95 13.78
CA ILE A 53 -6.32 -2.52 13.52
C ILE A 53 -5.03 -1.66 13.52
N SER A 54 -3.86 -2.29 13.58
CA SER A 54 -2.58 -1.58 13.63
C SER A 54 -2.23 -0.91 12.30
N PHE A 55 -1.70 0.32 12.39
CA PHE A 55 -1.05 1.02 11.26
C PHE A 55 0.43 0.67 11.13
N GLN A 56 0.91 -0.31 11.89
CA GLN A 56 2.28 -0.81 11.89
C GLN A 56 2.28 -2.33 11.73
N GLY A 57 3.30 -2.85 11.04
CA GLY A 57 3.44 -4.29 10.80
C GLY A 57 2.46 -4.83 9.74
N ASN A 58 2.34 -6.15 9.69
CA ASN A 58 1.58 -6.85 8.66
C ASN A 58 0.06 -6.82 8.94
N ALA A 59 -0.57 -5.68 8.66
CA ALA A 59 -1.99 -5.42 8.92
C ALA A 59 -2.67 -4.68 7.75
N GLY A 60 -4.00 -4.81 7.64
CA GLY A 60 -4.80 -4.17 6.59
C GLY A 60 -4.69 -2.64 6.56
N PRO A 61 -4.83 -1.95 7.72
CA PRO A 61 -4.69 -0.50 7.80
C PRO A 61 -3.30 -0.01 7.38
N TYR A 62 -2.24 -0.79 7.64
CA TYR A 62 -0.88 -0.47 7.16
C TYR A 62 -0.80 -0.43 5.64
N LEU A 63 -1.43 -1.36 4.93
CA LEU A 63 -1.46 -1.38 3.46
C LEU A 63 -2.29 -0.23 2.88
N GLN A 64 -3.44 0.05 3.49
CA GLN A 64 -4.28 1.20 3.11
C GLN A 64 -3.52 2.52 3.31
N TYR A 65 -2.73 2.62 4.38
CA TYR A 65 -1.86 3.78 4.62
C TYR A 65 -0.73 3.90 3.60
N ALA A 66 -0.08 2.79 3.24
CA ALA A 66 0.95 2.79 2.20
C ALA A 66 0.38 3.28 0.84
N TYR A 67 -0.84 2.87 0.52
CA TYR A 67 -1.57 3.39 -0.64
C TYR A 67 -1.86 4.90 -0.54
N ALA A 68 -2.43 5.37 0.58
CA ALA A 68 -2.71 6.79 0.81
C ALA A 68 -1.45 7.68 0.75
N ARG A 69 -0.31 7.15 1.22
CA ARG A 69 0.99 7.82 1.10
C ARG A 69 1.40 8.04 -0.36
N CYS A 70 1.20 7.04 -1.22
CA CYS A 70 1.44 7.20 -2.66
C CYS A 70 0.58 8.33 -3.21
N SER A 71 -0.73 8.31 -2.96
CA SER A 71 -1.67 9.37 -3.38
C SER A 71 -1.27 10.76 -2.89
N SER A 72 -0.76 10.85 -1.66
CA SER A 72 -0.30 12.10 -1.07
C SER A 72 0.91 12.71 -1.78
N ILE A 73 1.81 11.89 -2.36
CA ILE A 73 2.96 12.38 -3.14
C ILE A 73 2.46 13.09 -4.40
N PHE A 74 1.50 12.49 -5.11
CA PHE A 74 0.90 13.10 -6.31
C PHE A 74 0.13 14.38 -5.97
N ALA A 75 -0.65 14.37 -4.89
CA ALA A 75 -1.38 15.55 -4.42
C ALA A 75 -0.43 16.71 -4.09
N LYS A 76 0.71 16.43 -3.43
CA LYS A 76 1.75 17.44 -3.13
C LYS A 76 2.41 18.00 -4.40
N GLY A 77 2.60 17.16 -5.42
CA GLY A 77 3.15 17.58 -6.71
C GLY A 77 2.15 18.32 -7.60
N GLY A 78 0.87 18.37 -7.24
CA GLY A 78 -0.19 18.86 -8.14
C GLY A 78 -0.36 17.98 -9.39
N LEU A 79 -0.05 16.68 -9.28
CA LEU A 79 -0.03 15.73 -10.38
C LEU A 79 -1.20 14.74 -10.25
N ASP A 80 -1.71 14.26 -11.38
CA ASP A 80 -2.65 13.14 -11.41
C ASP A 80 -1.89 11.81 -11.55
N MET A 81 -2.02 10.94 -10.55
CA MET A 81 -1.43 9.59 -10.56
C MET A 81 -1.90 8.75 -11.75
N ASN A 82 -3.13 8.97 -12.22
CA ASN A 82 -3.69 8.23 -13.35
C ASN A 82 -3.16 8.73 -14.70
N ALA A 83 -2.71 10.00 -14.75
CA ALA A 83 -2.10 10.59 -15.93
C ALA A 83 -0.64 10.16 -16.14
N ILE A 84 -0.01 9.54 -15.13
CA ILE A 84 1.34 8.98 -15.29
C ILE A 84 1.30 7.84 -16.30
N SER A 85 1.87 8.11 -17.47
CA SER A 85 1.92 7.17 -18.59
C SER A 85 2.66 5.90 -18.21
N SER A 86 2.12 4.76 -18.65
CA SER A 86 2.79 3.46 -18.63
C SER A 86 4.05 3.42 -19.52
N SER A 87 4.27 4.45 -20.34
CA SER A 87 5.41 4.59 -21.27
C SER A 87 6.58 5.40 -20.69
N ALA A 88 6.52 5.84 -19.43
CA ALA A 88 7.65 6.52 -18.80
C ALA A 88 8.87 5.58 -18.73
N THR A 89 10.04 6.07 -19.12
CA THR A 89 11.29 5.33 -18.97
C THR A 89 11.60 5.17 -17.49
N ILE A 90 11.60 3.92 -17.01
CA ILE A 90 11.95 3.60 -15.62
C ILE A 90 13.45 3.30 -15.54
N THR A 91 14.15 4.05 -14.70
CA THR A 91 15.54 3.82 -14.31
C THR A 91 15.60 3.34 -12.85
N LEU A 92 16.50 2.38 -12.57
CA LEU A 92 16.66 1.78 -11.24
C LEU A 92 18.13 1.89 -10.81
N ASP A 93 18.53 3.09 -10.42
CA ASP A 93 19.93 3.45 -10.13
C ASP A 93 20.27 3.24 -8.66
N ALA A 94 19.33 3.57 -7.77
CA ALA A 94 19.47 3.38 -6.34
C ALA A 94 19.15 1.92 -5.92
N PRO A 95 19.81 1.39 -4.86
CA PRO A 95 19.46 0.08 -4.31
C PRO A 95 17.98 -0.05 -3.91
N ALA A 96 17.39 1.01 -3.35
CA ALA A 96 15.98 1.00 -2.93
C ALA A 96 15.01 0.95 -4.14
N GLU A 97 15.33 1.64 -5.24
CA GLU A 97 14.59 1.55 -6.51
C GLU A 97 14.62 0.12 -7.06
N ARG A 98 15.80 -0.52 -7.09
CA ARG A 98 15.93 -1.91 -7.56
C ARG A 98 15.15 -2.89 -6.70
N THR A 99 15.16 -2.72 -5.38
CA THR A 99 14.38 -3.54 -4.46
C THR A 99 12.89 -3.40 -4.75
N LEU A 100 12.38 -2.16 -4.84
CA LEU A 100 10.98 -1.91 -5.19
C LEU A 100 10.60 -2.50 -6.55
N GLY A 101 11.43 -2.29 -7.57
CA GLY A 101 11.23 -2.83 -8.92
C GLY A 101 11.12 -4.36 -8.94
N LYS A 102 11.94 -5.06 -8.16
CA LYS A 102 11.84 -6.53 -8.03
C LYS A 102 10.51 -6.97 -7.42
N HIS A 103 10.03 -6.28 -6.39
CA HIS A 103 8.71 -6.59 -5.83
C HIS A 103 7.60 -6.34 -6.86
N LEU A 104 7.63 -5.20 -7.55
CA LEU A 104 6.63 -4.86 -8.58
C LEU A 104 6.51 -5.93 -9.67
N LEU A 105 7.65 -6.47 -10.15
CA LEU A 105 7.69 -7.49 -11.20
C LEU A 105 7.13 -8.85 -10.76
N ARG A 106 7.18 -9.20 -9.47
CA ARG A 106 6.77 -10.52 -8.95
C ARG A 106 5.26 -10.71 -8.82
N PHE A 107 4.47 -9.65 -8.94
CA PHE A 107 3.04 -9.70 -8.60
C PHE A 107 2.25 -10.69 -9.46
N ALA A 108 2.52 -10.76 -10.76
CA ALA A 108 1.81 -11.67 -11.66
C ALA A 108 1.99 -13.14 -11.23
N ASP A 109 3.22 -13.54 -10.90
CA ASP A 109 3.54 -14.89 -10.41
C ASP A 109 2.83 -15.18 -9.09
N VAL A 110 2.81 -14.21 -8.17
CA VAL A 110 2.10 -14.34 -6.89
C VAL A 110 0.60 -14.51 -7.09
N VAL A 111 -0.01 -13.72 -7.97
CA VAL A 111 -1.45 -13.84 -8.28
C VAL A 111 -1.76 -15.21 -8.88
N TYR A 112 -0.95 -15.67 -9.83
CA TYR A 112 -1.10 -16.99 -10.43
C TYR A 112 -0.99 -18.10 -9.38
N GLN A 113 0.04 -18.06 -8.53
CA GLN A 113 0.26 -19.05 -7.48
C GLN A 113 -0.86 -19.05 -6.44
N ALA A 114 -1.31 -17.87 -5.99
CA ALA A 114 -2.41 -17.72 -5.04
C ALA A 114 -3.72 -18.33 -5.57
N GLY A 115 -4.02 -18.11 -6.86
CA GLY A 115 -5.17 -18.71 -7.53
C GLY A 115 -5.04 -20.23 -7.70
N ALA A 116 -3.87 -20.71 -8.16
CA ALA A 116 -3.64 -22.13 -8.41
C ALA A 116 -3.66 -22.98 -7.13
N THR A 117 -3.32 -22.40 -5.99
CA THR A 117 -3.23 -23.11 -4.70
C THR A 117 -4.38 -22.78 -3.74
N SER A 118 -5.27 -21.87 -4.12
CA SER A 118 -6.32 -21.31 -3.25
C SER A 118 -5.74 -20.75 -1.94
N GLN A 119 -4.69 -19.94 -2.05
CA GLN A 119 -3.94 -19.37 -0.92
C GLN A 119 -3.89 -17.83 -1.01
N PRO A 120 -4.94 -17.12 -0.54
CA PRO A 120 -5.00 -15.66 -0.59
C PRO A 120 -3.93 -14.98 0.29
N HIS A 121 -3.40 -15.66 1.31
CA HIS A 121 -2.32 -15.12 2.15
C HIS A 121 -1.05 -14.79 1.35
N LEU A 122 -0.80 -15.46 0.21
CA LEU A 122 0.31 -15.13 -0.68
C LEU A 122 0.18 -13.71 -1.26
N ILE A 123 -1.05 -13.28 -1.59
CA ILE A 123 -1.32 -11.90 -2.01
C ILE A 123 -1.04 -10.93 -0.86
N CYS A 124 -1.52 -11.25 0.35
CA CYS A 124 -1.33 -10.40 1.53
C CYS A 124 0.16 -10.21 1.85
N GLU A 125 0.93 -11.30 1.88
CA GLU A 125 2.37 -11.27 2.13
C GLU A 125 3.12 -10.45 1.08
N HIS A 126 2.79 -10.64 -0.20
CA HIS A 126 3.38 -9.85 -1.27
C HIS A 126 3.09 -8.36 -1.13
N LEU A 127 1.85 -7.98 -0.81
CA LEU A 127 1.47 -6.58 -0.62
C LEU A 127 2.18 -5.96 0.58
N TYR A 128 2.35 -6.72 1.67
CA TYR A 128 3.10 -6.29 2.83
C TYR A 128 4.56 -6.00 2.48
N GLU A 129 5.22 -6.93 1.80
CA GLU A 129 6.61 -6.75 1.39
C GLU A 129 6.77 -5.64 0.34
N LEU A 130 5.81 -5.47 -0.58
CA LEU A 130 5.76 -4.33 -1.49
C LEU A 130 5.66 -3.00 -0.74
N ALA A 131 4.78 -2.91 0.26
CA ALA A 131 4.62 -1.70 1.07
C ALA A 131 5.88 -1.39 1.89
N ARG A 132 6.58 -2.41 2.40
CA ARG A 132 7.88 -2.26 3.07
C ARG A 132 8.96 -1.76 2.11
N ALA A 133 9.06 -2.35 0.93
CA ALA A 133 10.00 -1.92 -0.10
C ALA A 133 9.73 -0.47 -0.53
N PHE A 134 8.46 -0.09 -0.67
CA PHE A 134 8.06 1.28 -0.97
C PHE A 134 8.45 2.25 0.14
N ASN A 135 8.30 1.88 1.41
CA ASN A 135 8.72 2.73 2.52
C ASN A 135 10.23 2.96 2.54
N GLY A 136 11.05 1.94 2.22
CA GLY A 136 12.49 2.11 2.05
C GLY A 136 12.83 3.03 0.88
N PHE A 137 12.18 2.81 -0.28
CA PHE A 137 12.29 3.72 -1.43
C PHE A 137 11.93 5.16 -1.08
N TYR A 138 10.81 5.39 -0.40
CA TYR A 138 10.36 6.73 -0.02
C TYR A 138 11.32 7.42 0.96
N ALA A 139 11.97 6.67 1.84
CA ALA A 139 12.95 7.21 2.79
C ALA A 139 14.26 7.60 2.10
N ASP A 140 14.74 6.78 1.17
CA ASP A 140 16.10 6.91 0.61
C ASP A 140 16.12 7.67 -0.73
N CYS A 141 14.99 7.79 -1.43
CA CYS A 141 14.90 8.33 -2.78
C CYS A 141 13.90 9.51 -2.85
N PRO A 142 14.37 10.77 -2.81
CA PRO A 142 13.51 11.94 -2.97
C PRO A 142 12.73 11.87 -4.29
N VAL A 143 11.40 11.91 -4.24
CA VAL A 143 10.56 11.77 -5.44
C VAL A 143 10.42 13.11 -6.15
N LEU A 144 9.82 14.12 -5.51
CA LEU A 144 9.47 15.39 -6.15
C LEU A 144 10.66 16.33 -6.36
N ASP A 145 11.66 16.25 -5.50
CA ASP A 145 12.83 17.15 -5.50
C ASP A 145 13.99 16.65 -6.40
N ALA A 146 13.78 15.56 -7.15
CA ALA A 146 14.76 15.03 -8.08
C ALA A 146 14.77 15.80 -9.42
N ASP A 147 15.82 15.60 -10.22
CA ASP A 147 15.85 16.09 -11.61
C ASP A 147 14.69 15.50 -12.43
N ALA A 148 14.34 16.12 -13.55
CA ALA A 148 13.13 15.78 -14.30
C ALA A 148 13.06 14.30 -14.69
N ALA A 149 14.16 13.71 -15.19
CA ALA A 149 14.16 12.32 -15.64
C ALA A 149 14.02 11.35 -14.47
N THR A 150 14.77 11.57 -13.39
CA THR A 150 14.70 10.77 -12.17
C THR A 150 13.35 10.90 -11.49
N ARG A 151 12.80 12.11 -11.40
CA ARG A 151 11.47 12.39 -10.84
C ARG A 151 10.39 11.63 -11.60
N ASP A 152 10.41 11.67 -12.92
CA ASP A 152 9.41 11.00 -13.75
C ASP A 152 9.49 9.47 -13.60
N SER A 153 10.70 8.90 -13.54
CA SER A 153 10.93 7.48 -13.22
C SER A 153 10.37 7.11 -11.84
N ARG A 154 10.67 7.90 -10.79
CA ARG A 154 10.23 7.69 -9.42
C ARG A 154 8.72 7.86 -9.23
N LEU A 155 8.11 8.79 -9.95
CA LEU A 155 6.64 8.93 -10.03
C LEU A 155 6.03 7.70 -10.70
N GLY A 156 6.65 7.17 -11.76
CA GLY A 156 6.27 5.92 -12.39
C GLY A 156 6.26 4.75 -11.40
N LEU A 157 7.34 4.56 -10.64
CA LEU A 157 7.43 3.54 -9.59
C LEU A 157 6.33 3.71 -8.54
N THR A 158 6.13 4.94 -8.04
CA THR A 158 5.12 5.26 -7.03
C THR A 158 3.70 4.95 -7.54
N ALA A 159 3.39 5.32 -8.79
CA ALA A 159 2.09 5.03 -9.41
C ALA A 159 1.88 3.52 -9.58
N MET A 160 2.91 2.77 -10.01
CA MET A 160 2.84 1.31 -10.14
C MET A 160 2.59 0.64 -8.78
N THR A 161 3.28 1.09 -7.72
CA THR A 161 3.06 0.61 -6.35
C THR A 161 1.61 0.83 -5.92
N ALA A 162 1.09 2.05 -6.06
CA ALA A 162 -0.29 2.37 -5.70
C ALA A 162 -1.30 1.50 -6.46
N ARG A 163 -1.14 1.36 -7.78
CA ARG A 163 -1.99 0.51 -8.62
C ARG A 163 -1.94 -0.95 -8.16
N GLN A 164 -0.76 -1.47 -7.83
CA GLN A 164 -0.58 -2.85 -7.41
C GLN A 164 -1.18 -3.11 -6.02
N ILE A 165 -1.00 -2.19 -5.05
CA ILE A 165 -1.65 -2.28 -3.75
C ILE A 165 -3.18 -2.26 -3.90
N ARG A 166 -3.72 -1.31 -4.67
CA ARG A 166 -5.17 -1.22 -4.93
C ARG A 166 -5.70 -2.50 -5.57
N ARG A 167 -5.02 -3.03 -6.60
CA ARG A 167 -5.42 -4.28 -7.27
C ARG A 167 -5.34 -5.49 -6.34
N GLY A 168 -4.24 -5.67 -5.63
CA GLY A 168 -4.05 -6.80 -4.72
C GLY A 168 -5.05 -6.79 -3.57
N LEU A 169 -5.27 -5.62 -2.94
CA LEU A 169 -6.32 -5.48 -1.91
C LEU A 169 -7.70 -5.77 -2.50
N GLY A 170 -7.98 -5.31 -3.72
CA GLY A 170 -9.21 -5.64 -4.43
C GLY A 170 -9.42 -7.14 -4.67
N LEU A 171 -8.35 -7.89 -4.99
CA LEU A 171 -8.42 -9.35 -5.16
C LEU A 171 -8.82 -10.09 -3.87
N VAL A 172 -8.48 -9.52 -2.70
CA VAL A 172 -8.89 -10.03 -1.38
C VAL A 172 -10.12 -9.30 -0.82
N GLY A 173 -10.80 -8.51 -1.67
CA GLY A 173 -12.05 -7.81 -1.36
C GLY A 173 -11.89 -6.65 -0.38
N ILE A 174 -10.72 -6.04 -0.27
CA ILE A 174 -10.43 -4.91 0.62
C ILE A 174 -10.33 -3.63 -0.21
N GLY A 175 -11.05 -2.59 0.21
CA GLY A 175 -10.99 -1.27 -0.40
C GLY A 175 -9.76 -0.47 0.03
N VAL A 176 -9.44 0.58 -0.72
CA VAL A 176 -8.40 1.56 -0.36
C VAL A 176 -9.03 2.90 -0.03
N VAL A 177 -8.28 3.73 0.70
CA VAL A 177 -8.63 5.13 0.97
C VAL A 177 -7.56 6.03 0.34
N ASP A 178 -7.97 7.00 -0.48
CA ASP A 178 -7.02 7.87 -1.20
C ASP A 178 -6.32 8.89 -0.28
N ARG A 179 -6.90 9.16 0.89
CA ARG A 179 -6.36 10.07 1.89
C ARG A 179 -6.48 9.45 3.26
N MET A 180 -5.34 9.32 3.93
CA MET A 180 -5.24 8.85 5.30
C MET A 180 -3.96 9.35 5.92
#